data_AF-A0A927Y1Q9-F1
#
_entry.id   AF-A0A927Y1Q9-F1
#
_cell.length_a   1.000
_cell.length_b   1.000
_cell.length_c   1.000
_cell.angle_alpha   90.00
_cell.angle_beta   90.00
_cell.angle_gamma   90.00
#
_symmetry.space_group_name_H-M   'P 1'
#
loop_
_entity.id
_entity.type
_entity.pdbx_description
1 polymer ?
#
loop_
_entity_poly.entity_id
_entity_poly.type
_entity_poly.pdbx_seq_one_letter_code
_entity_poly.pdbx_strand_id
1 'polypeptide(L)'
;MRLFLAIEPDNNIKDELCFAQKRLQLQGVKGNYTPRENFHLTLAFIGEYSDPMHVSDALSAMDFDPMKITLDGFGYFNDTFWIGIKEDEGISQNVKRIRHALSDNSIPFDKKNFHPHITIARRVIYEKGFPTDSPFPAAMDVGYISLMRSDRGKNGMIYTTIDEYTIQI
;
A
#
# COMPACT_ATOMS: atom_id res chain seq x y z
N MET A 1 -15.14 1.56 11.53
CA MET A 1 -14.18 0.56 11.00
C MET A 1 -13.09 1.34 10.29
N ARG A 2 -11.88 0.81 10.20
CA ARG A 2 -10.80 1.54 9.54
C ARG A 2 -10.73 1.19 8.07
N LEU A 3 -10.97 2.15 7.19
CA LEU A 3 -11.00 1.94 5.75
C LEU A 3 -9.80 2.57 5.04
N PHE A 4 -9.40 1.97 3.92
CA PHE A 4 -8.40 2.51 3.00
C PHE A 4 -8.56 1.87 1.62
N LEU A 5 -8.09 2.56 0.59
CA LEU A 5 -7.95 2.03 -0.76
C LEU A 5 -6.52 1.59 -1.00
N ALA A 6 -6.34 0.45 -1.64
CA ALA A 6 -5.01 -0.08 -1.92
C ALA A 6 -4.93 -0.93 -3.18
N ILE A 7 -3.69 -1.14 -3.62
CA ILE A 7 -3.35 -2.15 -4.62
C ILE A 7 -2.66 -3.30 -3.90
N GLU A 8 -3.16 -4.51 -4.16
CA GLU A 8 -2.57 -5.75 -3.66
C GLU A 8 -1.54 -6.25 -4.67
N PRO A 9 -0.26 -6.44 -4.26
CA PRO A 9 0.74 -6.94 -5.18
C PRO A 9 0.51 -8.41 -5.53
N ASP A 10 0.95 -8.79 -6.72
CA ASP A 10 0.98 -10.18 -7.15
C ASP A 10 2.00 -11.01 -6.34
N ASN A 11 2.05 -12.32 -6.61
CA ASN A 11 2.97 -13.20 -5.90
C ASN A 11 4.45 -12.88 -6.19
N ASN A 12 4.77 -12.41 -7.39
CA ASN A 12 6.15 -12.07 -7.76
C ASN A 12 6.67 -10.90 -6.92
N ILE A 13 5.89 -9.82 -6.83
CA ILE A 13 6.20 -8.66 -5.97
C ILE A 13 6.21 -9.08 -4.50
N LYS A 14 5.23 -9.86 -4.03
CA LYS A 14 5.18 -10.34 -2.64
C LYS A 14 6.42 -11.15 -2.26
N ASP A 15 6.92 -11.98 -3.17
CA ASP A 15 8.11 -12.80 -2.92
C ASP A 15 9.37 -11.94 -2.85
N GLU A 16 9.54 -10.95 -3.73
CA GLU A 16 10.61 -9.94 -3.66
C GLU A 16 10.59 -9.15 -2.33
N LEU A 17 9.41 -8.74 -1.87
CA LEU A 17 9.27 -8.06 -0.58
C LEU A 17 9.66 -8.98 0.59
N CYS A 18 9.31 -10.26 0.55
CA CYS A 18 9.77 -11.24 1.53
C CYS A 18 11.30 -11.44 1.49
N PHE A 19 11.91 -11.47 0.31
CA PHE A 19 13.37 -11.52 0.19
C PHE A 19 14.03 -10.27 0.78
N ALA A 20 13.45 -9.09 0.56
CA ALA A 20 13.88 -7.85 1.17
C ALA A 20 13.85 -7.93 2.70
N GLN A 21 12.74 -8.41 3.28
CA GLN A 21 12.63 -8.62 4.73
C GLN A 21 13.69 -9.58 5.27
N LYS A 22 13.94 -10.71 4.61
CA LYS A 22 14.97 -11.68 5.02
C LYS A 22 16.36 -11.04 5.06
N ARG A 23 16.68 -10.18 4.09
CA ARG A 23 17.96 -9.46 4.06
C ARG A 23 18.11 -8.52 5.26
N LEU A 24 17.06 -7.78 5.60
CA LEU A 24 17.03 -6.95 6.81
C LEU A 24 17.27 -7.79 8.08
N GLN A 25 16.59 -8.93 8.18
CA GLN A 25 16.74 -9.84 9.32
C GLN A 25 18.18 -10.38 9.45
N LEU A 26 18.80 -10.79 8.34
CA LEU A 26 20.20 -11.26 8.32
C LEU A 26 21.19 -10.18 8.74
N GLN A 27 20.85 -8.91 8.52
CA GLN A 27 21.65 -7.77 8.97
C GLN A 27 21.39 -7.39 10.44
N GLY A 28 20.47 -8.09 11.12
CA GLY A 28 20.16 -7.86 12.53
C GLY A 28 19.10 -6.78 12.77
N VAL A 29 18.36 -6.37 11.73
CA VAL A 29 17.25 -5.43 11.86
C VAL A 29 16.10 -6.12 12.61
N LYS A 30 15.76 -5.60 13.79
CA LYS A 30 14.62 -6.08 14.60
C LYS A 30 13.42 -5.18 14.38
N GLY A 31 12.22 -5.74 14.46
CA GLY A 31 10.97 -4.98 14.34
C GLY A 31 9.79 -5.89 14.04
N ASN A 32 8.65 -5.27 13.80
CA ASN A 32 7.42 -5.93 13.40
C ASN A 32 7.37 -5.99 11.87
N TYR A 33 7.79 -7.11 11.30
CA TYR A 33 7.74 -7.34 9.86
C TYR A 33 6.29 -7.48 9.39
N THR A 34 5.96 -6.83 8.28
CA THR A 34 4.63 -6.93 7.66
C THR A 34 4.41 -8.38 7.19
N PRO A 35 3.32 -9.05 7.59
CA PRO A 35 2.98 -10.36 7.06
C PRO A 35 2.82 -10.33 5.53
N ARG A 36 3.12 -11.43 4.84
CA ARG A 36 3.11 -11.49 3.36
C ARG A 36 1.73 -11.16 2.77
N GLU A 37 0.67 -11.62 3.44
CA GLU A 37 -0.72 -11.36 3.11
C GLU A 37 -1.12 -9.89 3.29
N ASN A 38 -0.35 -9.13 4.07
CA ASN A 38 -0.63 -7.73 4.40
C ASN A 38 0.16 -6.74 3.54
N PHE A 39 0.97 -7.20 2.58
CA PHE A 39 1.62 -6.29 1.64
C PHE A 39 0.60 -5.61 0.74
N HIS A 40 0.65 -4.28 0.70
CA HIS A 40 -0.21 -3.47 -0.15
C HIS A 40 0.42 -2.09 -0.38
N LEU A 41 0.08 -1.47 -1.51
CA LEU A 41 0.33 -0.06 -1.77
C LEU A 41 -0.94 0.72 -1.42
N THR A 42 -0.93 1.49 -0.33
CA THR A 42 -2.08 2.33 0.05
C THR A 42 -2.20 3.54 -0.88
N LEU A 43 -3.36 3.73 -1.51
CA LEU A 43 -3.65 4.89 -2.37
C LEU A 43 -4.30 6.04 -1.59
N ALA A 44 -5.25 5.72 -0.71
CA ALA A 44 -5.91 6.69 0.16
C ALA A 44 -6.31 6.04 1.48
N PHE A 45 -5.92 6.66 2.60
CA PHE A 45 -6.32 6.22 3.93
C PHE A 45 -7.54 7.03 4.38
N ILE A 46 -8.70 6.37 4.51
CA ILE A 46 -9.97 6.99 4.92
C ILE A 46 -10.02 7.12 6.45
N GLY A 47 -9.44 6.14 7.16
CA GLY A 47 -9.44 6.11 8.62
C GLY A 47 -10.72 5.53 9.18
N GLU A 48 -11.12 5.96 10.38
CA GLU A 48 -12.35 5.47 11.01
C GLU A 48 -13.57 6.02 10.26
N TYR A 49 -14.28 5.12 9.59
CA TYR A 49 -15.51 5.41 8.85
C TYR A 49 -16.50 4.25 9.05
N SER A 50 -17.80 4.53 9.13
CA SER A 50 -18.82 3.52 9.45
C SER A 50 -19.52 2.96 8.23
N ASP A 51 -19.46 3.65 7.09
CA ASP A 51 -20.26 3.35 5.92
C ASP A 51 -19.37 3.00 4.70
N PRO A 52 -18.93 1.74 4.58
CA PRO A 52 -18.14 1.32 3.43
C PRO A 52 -18.94 1.35 2.12
N MET A 53 -20.28 1.20 2.16
CA MET A 53 -21.09 1.21 0.95
C MET A 53 -21.10 2.61 0.31
N HIS A 54 -21.15 3.66 1.14
CA HIS A 54 -21.01 5.02 0.64
C HIS A 54 -19.65 5.26 -0.05
N VAL A 55 -18.58 4.60 0.41
CA VAL A 55 -17.28 4.64 -0.28
C VAL A 55 -17.36 3.90 -1.61
N SER A 56 -17.98 2.73 -1.63
CA SER A 56 -18.19 1.95 -2.86
C SER A 56 -18.97 2.72 -3.92
N ASP A 57 -20.10 3.33 -3.53
CA ASP A 57 -20.94 4.11 -4.43
C ASP A 57 -20.18 5.29 -5.02
N ALA A 58 -19.38 5.99 -4.20
CA ALA A 58 -18.57 7.14 -4.63
C ALA A 58 -17.50 6.78 -5.67
N LEU A 59 -17.02 5.53 -5.69
CA LEU A 59 -15.98 5.05 -6.59
C LEU A 59 -16.53 4.23 -7.77
N SER A 60 -17.77 3.76 -7.69
CA SER A 60 -18.39 2.83 -8.64
C SER A 60 -18.40 3.30 -10.10
N ALA A 61 -18.50 4.61 -10.31
CA ALA A 61 -18.54 5.23 -11.63
C ALA A 61 -17.17 5.75 -12.12
N MET A 62 -16.10 5.49 -11.37
CA MET A 62 -14.77 5.97 -11.74
C MET A 62 -14.12 5.05 -12.76
N ASP A 63 -13.62 5.66 -13.84
CA ASP A 63 -12.67 5.02 -14.74
C ASP A 63 -11.25 5.23 -14.21
N PHE A 64 -10.54 4.13 -14.00
CA PHE A 64 -9.16 4.12 -13.55
C PHE A 64 -8.20 4.09 -14.73
N ASP A 65 -7.20 4.96 -14.70
CA ASP A 65 -6.13 4.95 -15.69
C ASP A 65 -5.26 3.69 -15.51
N PRO A 66 -4.79 3.02 -16.59
CA PRO A 66 -3.83 1.92 -16.48
C PRO A 66 -2.59 2.36 -15.69
N MET A 67 -2.10 1.48 -14.83
CA MET A 67 -0.97 1.80 -13.96
C MET A 67 -0.10 0.58 -13.67
N LYS A 68 1.17 0.83 -13.37
CA LYS A 68 2.16 -0.20 -13.13
C LYS A 68 2.83 -0.01 -11.78
N ILE A 69 2.93 -1.10 -11.00
CA ILE A 69 3.81 -1.14 -9.84
C ILE A 69 5.18 -1.61 -10.31
N THR A 70 6.21 -0.81 -10.11
CA THR A 70 7.62 -1.23 -10.25
C THR A 70 8.34 -0.96 -8.94
N LEU A 71 8.86 -2.00 -8.29
CA LEU A 71 9.63 -1.83 -7.07
C LEU A 71 10.90 -1.02 -7.38
N ASP A 72 11.29 -0.16 -6.44
CA ASP A 72 12.45 0.71 -6.60
C ASP A 72 13.55 0.40 -5.58
N GLY A 73 13.52 1.04 -4.42
CA GLY A 73 14.56 0.92 -3.40
C GLY A 73 13.99 0.93 -1.98
N PHE A 74 14.86 0.63 -1.01
CA PHE A 74 14.51 0.78 0.40
C PHE A 74 14.34 2.26 0.76
N GLY A 75 13.39 2.52 1.65
CA GLY A 75 13.31 3.78 2.37
C GLY A 75 12.77 3.59 3.77
N TYR A 76 12.75 4.67 4.53
CA TYR A 76 12.27 4.66 5.89
C TYR A 76 11.60 5.99 6.27
N PHE A 77 10.64 5.89 7.17
CA PHE A 77 10.07 7.03 7.89
C PHE A 77 10.11 6.70 9.38
N ASN A 78 10.82 7.50 10.17
CA ASN A 78 11.00 7.24 11.60
C ASN A 78 11.45 5.78 11.85
N ASP A 79 10.59 4.94 12.44
CA ASP A 79 10.80 3.53 12.78
C ASP A 79 10.13 2.55 11.79
N THR A 80 9.71 3.00 10.61
CA THR A 80 9.04 2.18 9.59
C THR A 80 9.91 2.05 8.35
N PHE A 81 10.16 0.81 7.90
CA PHE A 81 10.84 0.52 6.64
C PHE A 81 9.85 0.12 5.57
N TRP A 82 10.15 0.53 4.34
CA TRP A 82 9.30 0.30 3.18
C TRP A 82 10.14 0.13 1.91
N ILE A 83 9.52 -0.43 0.87
CA ILE A 83 10.05 -0.43 -0.50
C ILE A 83 9.28 0.60 -1.31
N GLY A 84 10.02 1.51 -1.95
CA GLY A 84 9.46 2.54 -2.81
C GLY A 84 8.93 1.95 -4.11
N ILE A 85 7.95 2.62 -4.70
CA ILE A 85 7.50 2.32 -6.05
C ILE A 85 7.99 3.44 -6.96
N LYS A 86 8.53 3.08 -8.13
CA LYS A 86 8.92 4.07 -9.15
C LYS A 86 7.73 4.94 -9.51
N GLU A 87 8.01 6.20 -9.85
CA GLU A 87 6.97 7.11 -10.30
C GLU A 87 6.25 6.54 -11.54
N ASP A 88 4.94 6.51 -11.46
CA ASP A 88 4.03 6.06 -12.50
C ASP A 88 2.88 7.07 -12.57
N GLU A 89 2.63 7.60 -13.77
CA GLU A 89 1.62 8.63 -13.97
C GLU A 89 0.23 8.11 -13.63
N GLY A 90 -0.10 6.89 -14.04
CA GLY A 90 -1.37 6.23 -13.76
C GLY A 90 -1.65 6.14 -12.26
N ILE A 91 -0.68 5.72 -11.45
CA ILE A 91 -0.81 5.72 -9.98
C ILE A 91 -1.13 7.14 -9.49
N SER A 92 -0.37 8.15 -9.93
CA SER A 92 -0.52 9.52 -9.45
C SER A 92 -1.87 10.14 -9.83
N GLN A 93 -2.37 9.88 -11.03
CA GLN A 93 -3.65 10.39 -11.51
C GLN A 93 -4.81 9.70 -10.78
N ASN A 94 -4.75 8.38 -10.62
CA ASN A 94 -5.77 7.64 -9.90
C ASN A 94 -5.86 8.05 -8.43
N VAL A 95 -4.74 8.30 -7.75
CA VAL A 95 -4.76 8.84 -6.38
C VAL A 95 -5.45 10.20 -6.32
N LYS A 96 -5.21 11.10 -7.29
CA LYS A 96 -5.90 12.39 -7.37
C LYS A 96 -7.40 12.22 -7.59
N ARG A 97 -7.80 11.39 -8.56
CA ARG A 97 -9.22 11.10 -8.86
C ARG A 97 -9.94 10.50 -7.66
N ILE A 98 -9.32 9.52 -6.98
CA ILE A 98 -9.84 8.92 -5.76
C ILE A 98 -10.08 9.99 -4.70
N ARG A 99 -9.07 10.82 -4.41
CA ARG A 99 -9.19 11.88 -3.39
C ARG A 99 -10.26 12.92 -3.75
N HIS A 100 -10.45 13.21 -5.04
CA HIS A 100 -11.52 14.07 -5.52
C HIS A 100 -12.89 13.44 -5.27
N ALA A 101 -13.10 12.20 -5.69
CA ALA A 101 -14.36 11.47 -5.49
C ALA A 101 -14.72 11.35 -4.00
N LEU A 102 -13.74 11.05 -3.14
CA LEU A 102 -13.95 11.04 -1.68
C LEU A 102 -14.35 12.42 -1.17
N SER A 103 -13.71 13.49 -1.65
CA SER A 103 -14.03 14.87 -1.24
C SER A 103 -15.43 15.29 -1.67
N ASP A 104 -15.84 15.02 -2.91
CA ASP A 104 -17.16 15.40 -3.45
C ASP A 104 -18.30 14.71 -2.70
N ASN A 105 -18.06 13.50 -2.20
CA ASN A 105 -19.01 12.73 -1.41
C ASN A 105 -18.86 12.95 0.10
N SER A 106 -18.07 13.94 0.53
CA SER A 106 -17.84 14.27 1.95
C SER A 106 -17.27 13.10 2.78
N ILE A 107 -16.50 12.21 2.14
CA ILE A 107 -15.81 11.09 2.79
C ILE A 107 -14.41 11.56 3.23
N PRO A 108 -14.04 11.38 4.51
CA PRO A 108 -12.73 11.83 5.00
C PRO A 108 -11.59 10.98 4.42
N PHE A 109 -10.41 11.59 4.28
CA PHE A 109 -9.17 10.89 3.97
C PHE A 109 -7.94 11.67 4.47
N ASP A 110 -6.80 10.98 4.60
CA ASP A 110 -5.52 11.61 4.95
C ASP A 110 -5.02 12.50 3.81
N LYS A 111 -4.89 13.80 4.09
CA LYS A 111 -4.48 14.84 3.12
C LYS A 111 -2.97 14.97 2.93
N LYS A 112 -2.15 14.16 3.60
CA LYS A 112 -0.70 14.15 3.40
C LYS A 112 -0.33 13.90 1.94
N ASN A 113 0.86 14.38 1.58
CA ASN A 113 1.48 14.10 0.30
C ASN A 113 1.54 12.57 0.08
N PHE A 114 1.18 12.17 -1.13
CA PHE A 114 1.25 10.77 -1.52
C PHE A 114 2.70 10.43 -1.86
N HIS A 115 3.25 9.46 -1.12
CA HIS A 115 4.56 8.87 -1.39
C HIS A 115 4.34 7.37 -1.60
N PRO A 116 4.44 6.85 -2.83
CA PRO A 116 4.07 5.47 -3.10
C PRO A 116 5.10 4.50 -2.52
N HIS A 117 4.66 3.66 -1.59
CA HIS A 117 5.52 2.71 -0.91
C HIS A 117 4.73 1.50 -0.39
N ILE A 118 5.40 0.37 -0.24
CA ILE A 118 4.88 -0.82 0.45
C ILE A 118 5.64 -0.98 1.77
N THR A 119 4.92 -0.91 2.89
CA THR A 119 5.54 -1.11 4.21
C THR A 119 5.96 -2.56 4.40
N ILE A 120 7.23 -2.79 4.74
CA ILE A 120 7.78 -4.12 5.01
C ILE A 120 8.11 -4.38 6.48
N ALA A 121 8.34 -3.33 7.28
CA ALA A 121 8.52 -3.47 8.72
C ALA A 121 8.16 -2.18 9.46
N ARG A 122 7.71 -2.31 10.71
CA ARG A 122 7.40 -1.20 11.63
C ARG A 122 8.13 -1.38 12.95
N ARG A 123 8.27 -0.31 13.73
CA ARG A 123 8.97 -0.33 15.03
C ARG A 123 10.37 -0.91 14.92
N VAL A 124 11.06 -0.50 13.86
CA VAL A 124 12.38 -1.00 13.52
C VAL A 124 13.39 -0.43 14.51
N ILE A 125 14.23 -1.33 15.04
CA ILE A 125 15.36 -1.00 15.90
C ILE A 125 16.61 -1.50 15.19
N TYR A 126 17.52 -0.58 14.89
CA TYR A 126 18.74 -0.91 14.17
C TYR A 126 19.90 0.04 14.49
N GLU A 127 21.09 -0.52 14.73
CA GLU A 127 22.25 0.21 15.27
C GLU A 127 23.35 0.50 14.22
N LYS A 128 23.36 -0.18 13.06
CA LYS A 128 24.52 -0.23 12.14
C LYS A 128 24.39 0.51 10.80
N GLY A 129 23.45 1.46 10.68
CA GLY A 129 23.24 2.22 9.44
C GLY A 129 22.53 1.40 8.35
N PHE A 130 21.54 1.99 7.70
CA PHE A 130 20.55 1.26 6.90
C PHE A 130 21.13 0.62 5.62
N PRO A 131 20.65 -0.57 5.21
CA PRO A 131 21.05 -1.15 3.93
C PRO A 131 20.63 -0.25 2.78
N THR A 132 21.60 0.13 1.94
CA THR A 132 21.37 1.07 0.83
C THR A 132 21.11 0.41 -0.51
N ASP A 133 21.39 -0.88 -0.72
CA ASP A 133 21.41 -1.39 -2.09
C ASP A 133 20.82 -2.79 -2.23
N SER A 134 19.71 -2.86 -2.96
CA SER A 134 19.32 -4.02 -3.74
C SER A 134 18.62 -3.55 -5.01
N PRO A 135 18.92 -4.13 -6.18
CA PRO A 135 17.95 -4.07 -7.27
C PRO A 135 16.66 -4.76 -6.81
N PHE A 136 15.52 -4.17 -7.14
CA PHE A 136 14.21 -4.80 -7.03
C PHE A 136 13.65 -4.96 -8.44
N PRO A 137 13.92 -6.09 -9.11
CA PRO A 137 13.62 -6.25 -10.54
C PRO A 137 12.16 -6.57 -10.84
N ALA A 138 11.25 -6.50 -9.86
CA ALA A 138 9.86 -6.89 -10.04
C ALA A 138 8.95 -5.70 -10.38
N ALA A 139 8.11 -5.95 -11.37
CA ALA A 139 7.03 -5.06 -11.74
C ALA A 139 5.78 -5.86 -12.11
N MET A 140 4.61 -5.22 -11.99
CA MET A 140 3.32 -5.78 -12.37
C MET A 140 2.42 -4.69 -12.93
N ASP A 141 1.60 -5.05 -13.92
CA ASP A 141 0.45 -4.25 -14.32
C ASP A 141 -0.66 -4.45 -13.28
N VAL A 142 -1.36 -3.37 -12.92
CA VAL A 142 -2.39 -3.40 -11.88
C VAL A 142 -3.73 -3.77 -12.51
N GLY A 143 -4.31 -4.88 -12.05
CA GLY A 143 -5.61 -5.34 -12.54
C GLY A 143 -6.81 -4.75 -11.80
N TYR A 144 -6.63 -4.35 -10.53
CA TYR A 144 -7.72 -3.82 -9.70
C TYR A 144 -7.20 -2.98 -8.53
N ILE A 145 -8.09 -2.15 -7.98
CA ILE A 145 -7.93 -1.46 -6.69
C ILE A 145 -8.95 -2.02 -5.70
N SER A 146 -8.53 -2.28 -4.47
CA SER A 146 -9.37 -2.81 -3.40
C SER A 146 -9.76 -1.72 -2.41
N LEU A 147 -11.05 -1.63 -2.06
CA LEU A 147 -11.49 -1.02 -0.81
C LEU A 147 -11.29 -2.03 0.31
N MET A 148 -10.45 -1.68 1.29
CA MET A 148 -10.06 -2.59 2.36
C MET A 148 -10.50 -2.07 3.73
N ARG A 149 -10.90 -3.00 4.59
CA ARG A 149 -11.10 -2.81 6.02
C ARG A 149 -9.90 -3.34 6.80
N SER A 150 -9.44 -2.58 7.79
CA SER A 150 -8.43 -2.99 8.75
C SER A 150 -9.02 -3.20 10.14
N ASP A 151 -8.80 -4.39 10.68
CA ASP A 151 -9.18 -4.79 12.03
C ASP A 151 -7.95 -5.19 12.86
N ARG A 152 -7.99 -4.95 14.17
CA ARG A 152 -6.97 -5.45 15.10
C ARG A 152 -7.27 -6.90 15.46
N GLY A 153 -6.45 -7.83 14.98
CA GLY A 153 -6.45 -9.23 15.40
C GLY A 153 -5.51 -9.50 16.57
N LYS A 154 -5.54 -10.74 17.08
CA LYS A 154 -4.66 -11.19 18.18
C LYS A 154 -3.17 -11.15 17.81
N ASN A 155 -2.85 -11.39 16.53
CA ASN A 155 -1.48 -11.53 16.02
C ASN A 155 -1.03 -10.38 15.10
N GLY A 156 -1.81 -9.29 15.01
CA GLY A 156 -1.50 -8.20 14.09
C GLY A 156 -2.75 -7.61 13.44
N MET A 157 -2.55 -6.81 12.38
CA MET A 157 -3.67 -6.31 11.60
C MET A 157 -4.20 -7.42 10.69
N ILE A 158 -5.52 -7.48 10.57
CA ILE A 158 -6.24 -8.28 9.58
C ILE A 158 -6.82 -7.31 8.56
N TYR A 159 -6.55 -7.54 7.28
CA TYR A 159 -7.15 -6.79 6.19
C TYR A 159 -8.20 -7.63 5.49
N THR A 160 -9.34 -7.02 5.17
CA THR A 160 -10.45 -7.67 4.48
C THR A 160 -10.87 -6.78 3.32
N THR A 161 -10.87 -7.33 2.11
CA THR A 161 -11.42 -6.66 0.94
C THR A 161 -12.93 -6.54 1.09
N ILE A 162 -13.43 -5.33 0.89
CA ILE A 162 -14.86 -4.99 0.93
C ILE A 162 -15.41 -4.86 -0.48
N ASP A 163 -14.62 -4.30 -1.39
CA ASP A 163 -15.01 -4.07 -2.79
C ASP A 163 -13.75 -3.99 -3.67
N GLU A 164 -13.91 -4.24 -4.98
CA GLU A 164 -12.83 -4.25 -5.97
C GLU A 164 -13.23 -3.50 -7.24
N TYR A 165 -12.35 -2.63 -7.72
CA TYR A 165 -12.54 -1.85 -8.93
C TYR A 165 -11.54 -2.30 -9.99
N THR A 166 -12.03 -3.01 -11.00
CA THR A 166 -11.21 -3.53 -12.11
C THR A 166 -10.71 -2.39 -12.99
N ILE A 167 -9.46 -2.49 -13.42
CA ILE A 167 -8.83 -1.56 -14.35
C ILE A 167 -8.87 -2.21 -15.74
N GLN A 168 -9.35 -1.47 -16.73
CA GLN A 168 -9.27 -1.91 -18.12
C GLN A 168 -7.84 -1.74 -18.61
N ILE A 169 -7.21 -2.84 -19.01
CA ILE A 169 -5.82 -2.90 -19.51
C ILE A 169 -5.81 -2.88 -21.03
#